data_AF-A0A835A4G2-F1
#
_entry.id   AF-A0A835A4G2-F1
#
_cell.length_a   1.000
_cell.length_b   1.000
_cell.length_c   1.000
_cell.angle_alpha   90.00
_cell.angle_beta   90.00
_cell.angle_gamma   90.00
#
_symmetry.space_group_name_H-M   'P 1'
#
loop_
_entity.id
_entity.type
_entity.pdbx_description
1 polymer ?
#
loop_
_entity_poly.entity_id
_entity_poly.type
_entity_poly.pdbx_seq_one_letter_code
_entity_poly.pdbx_strand_id
1 'polypeptide(L)'
;MAPHGAASPEPDDAGVVQLLLRNIDSRTAVVRARREDTVGEVLDRLGAGAAELRAVHGGRELPLGATVGELGLPRDATLHLSYRLSSSAPRAGAAWGLASEIAAAAAGAHPYAPPDASSFHKLVVRFLASASSAAAAHPRAIADHMDAFRRSGVIDVLAQLYHNSYADEERRSAAERAIRCFLYPDADDATTTPVKPWTAPVLVELCRCIGIYSPAGDDELYIALRATLATVLSDPKWTPEHWHVVPRRWLAEQLTWLAGDAANAIVQEIAGVYGSWSVPAAAIRGNLAEFKTFSSVLRQQVLELDVDTRLHPWRVGLSQMLVSLLMAINDSMARFEMTLTSPESTLPKWTATSLETVWIVLAELDEWPDLHGEMRAMLAAHRSAVSALVLSAGRDEFSESIRWITRHRDVLEFEARRHLAMAMLPELVSGSYALLPFEMLIDRARLLPDTFGYIAHATVQELRADLSVAFRHEQATGPGMLREWMCLVFQALFNPRLVLFSACPHDRRRFFINPGEFAF
;
A
#
# COMPACT_ATOMS: atom_id res chain seq x y z
N MET A 1 42.05 34.02 43.43
CA MET A 1 41.06 34.68 42.56
C MET A 1 41.40 34.31 41.13
N ALA A 2 40.59 33.45 40.52
CA ALA A 2 40.70 33.07 39.12
C ALA A 2 40.09 34.15 38.21
N PRO A 3 40.54 34.28 36.96
CA PRO A 3 39.68 34.64 35.85
C PRO A 3 39.38 33.40 34.99
N HIS A 4 38.16 33.41 34.46
CA HIS A 4 37.49 32.35 33.72
C HIS A 4 38.07 32.09 32.32
N GLY A 5 38.26 30.80 32.01
CA GLY A 5 37.67 30.14 30.86
C GLY A 5 38.15 30.54 29.47
N ALA A 6 39.25 29.93 29.03
CA ALA A 6 39.58 29.80 27.61
C ALA A 6 38.48 29.00 26.89
N ALA A 7 37.84 29.61 25.90
CA ALA A 7 37.03 28.90 24.92
C ALA A 7 37.95 28.10 24.01
N SER A 8 37.74 26.78 23.96
CA SER A 8 38.39 25.85 23.03
C SER A 8 38.14 26.27 21.57
N PRO A 9 39.10 26.05 20.66
CA PRO A 9 38.84 26.25 19.23
C PRO A 9 37.85 25.18 18.74
N GLU A 10 36.83 25.60 18.00
CA GLU A 10 35.95 24.69 17.25
C GLU A 10 36.77 23.83 16.28
N PRO A 11 36.36 22.58 16.01
CA PRO A 11 37.09 21.69 15.13
C PRO A 11 37.06 22.21 13.70
N ASP A 12 38.23 22.23 13.06
CA ASP A 12 38.43 22.54 11.64
C ASP A 12 37.44 21.77 10.74
N ASP A 13 36.43 22.47 10.24
CA ASP A 13 35.49 22.02 9.20
C ASP A 13 36.16 22.09 7.80
N ALA A 14 37.38 21.55 7.69
CA ALA A 14 38.30 21.77 6.57
C ALA A 14 37.82 21.22 5.20
N GLY A 15 36.69 20.50 5.19
CA GLY A 15 36.10 19.90 3.99
C GLY A 15 34.77 20.50 3.52
N VAL A 16 34.10 21.33 4.33
CA VAL A 16 32.74 21.81 4.04
C VAL A 16 32.75 23.25 3.54
N VAL A 17 32.09 23.47 2.41
CA VAL A 17 31.92 24.76 1.73
C VAL A 17 30.45 25.16 1.79
N GLN A 18 30.19 26.39 2.22
CA GLN A 18 28.87 27.00 2.17
C GLN A 18 28.64 27.62 0.78
N LEU A 19 27.51 27.32 0.14
CA LEU A 19 27.13 27.80 -1.19
C LEU A 19 25.76 28.49 -1.13
N LEU A 20 25.57 29.52 -1.95
CA LEU A 20 24.32 30.24 -2.11
C LEU A 20 23.65 29.80 -3.42
N LEU A 21 22.53 29.10 -3.34
CA LEU A 21 21.78 28.67 -4.51
C LEU A 21 20.65 29.65 -4.78
N ARG A 22 20.79 30.43 -5.84
CA ARG A 22 19.72 31.30 -6.32
C ARG A 22 18.81 30.51 -7.24
N ASN A 23 17.62 30.21 -6.72
CA ASN A 23 16.57 29.47 -7.40
C ASN A 23 15.89 30.33 -8.48
N ILE A 24 15.12 29.68 -9.34
CA ILE A 24 14.45 30.21 -10.53
C ILE A 24 13.37 31.21 -10.15
N ASP A 25 12.75 31.03 -8.99
CA ASP A 25 11.82 31.96 -8.33
C ASP A 25 12.53 33.17 -7.68
N SER A 26 13.82 33.33 -7.93
CA SER A 26 14.71 34.34 -7.33
C SER A 26 14.96 34.22 -5.82
N ARG A 27 14.47 33.16 -5.15
CA ARG A 27 14.83 32.90 -3.74
C ARG A 27 16.25 32.35 -3.64
N THR A 28 16.95 32.66 -2.55
CA THR A 28 18.31 32.17 -2.31
C THR A 28 18.30 31.19 -1.14
N ALA A 29 18.71 29.95 -1.39
CA ALA A 29 18.89 28.92 -0.37
C ALA A 29 20.37 28.79 -0.03
N VAL A 30 20.69 28.54 1.24
CA VAL A 30 22.04 28.26 1.70
C VAL A 30 22.20 26.74 1.77
N VAL A 31 23.19 26.19 1.08
CA VAL A 31 23.50 24.75 1.13
C VAL A 31 24.94 24.56 1.56
N ARG A 32 25.16 23.60 2.46
CA ARG A 32 26.50 23.13 2.82
C ARG A 32 26.84 21.93 1.94
N ALA A 33 27.99 21.98 1.28
CA ALA A 33 28.50 20.94 0.40
C ALA A 33 29.94 20.58 0.79
N ARG A 34 30.30 19.31 0.70
CA ARG A 34 31.68 18.86 0.86
C ARG A 34 32.46 19.12 -0.42
N ARG A 35 33.78 19.21 -0.33
CA ARG A 35 34.66 19.40 -1.51
C ARG A 35 34.53 18.23 -2.51
N GLU A 36 34.25 17.04 -2.02
CA GLU A 36 34.03 15.82 -2.80
C GLU A 36 32.61 15.70 -3.40
N ASP A 37 31.63 16.50 -2.93
CA ASP A 37 30.28 16.47 -3.50
C ASP A 37 30.31 16.95 -4.96
N THR A 38 29.59 16.25 -5.82
CA THR A 38 29.36 16.68 -7.21
C THR A 38 28.33 17.80 -7.26
N VAL A 39 28.40 18.64 -8.30
CA VAL A 39 27.37 19.66 -8.54
C VAL A 39 25.98 19.03 -8.64
N GLY A 40 25.86 17.85 -9.24
CA GLY A 40 24.61 17.10 -9.32
C GLY A 40 24.04 16.76 -7.95
N GLU A 41 24.83 16.19 -7.04
CA GLU A 41 24.40 15.85 -5.69
C GLU A 41 23.99 17.09 -4.87
N VAL A 42 24.69 18.22 -5.07
CA VAL A 42 24.33 19.50 -4.44
C VAL A 42 22.97 20.01 -4.94
N LEU A 43 22.67 19.85 -6.23
CA LEU A 43 21.37 20.21 -6.80
C LEU A 43 20.25 19.25 -6.39
N ASP A 44 20.52 17.95 -6.30
CA ASP A 44 19.54 16.94 -5.86
C ASP A 44 19.07 17.15 -4.41
N ARG A 45 19.88 17.81 -3.56
CA ARG A 45 19.48 18.23 -2.21
C ARG A 45 18.34 19.25 -2.22
N LEU A 46 18.13 19.97 -3.33
CA LEU A 46 17.02 20.90 -3.52
C LEU A 46 15.72 20.21 -3.97
N GLY A 47 15.73 18.89 -4.18
CA GLY A 47 14.53 18.11 -4.51
C GLY A 47 14.06 18.22 -5.96
N ALA A 48 14.76 18.99 -6.81
CA ALA A 48 14.55 19.04 -8.25
C ALA A 48 15.69 18.25 -8.91
N GLY A 49 15.36 17.19 -9.65
CA GLY A 49 16.36 16.27 -10.22
C GLY A 49 17.47 17.02 -10.95
N ALA A 50 18.72 16.79 -10.55
CA ALA A 50 19.90 17.51 -11.01
C ALA A 50 20.07 17.51 -12.54
N ALA A 51 19.53 16.50 -13.23
CA ALA A 51 19.55 16.39 -14.69
C ALA A 51 18.81 17.56 -15.40
N GLU A 52 17.89 18.23 -14.73
CA GLU A 52 16.96 19.21 -15.29
C GLU A 52 17.35 20.65 -14.98
N LEU A 53 18.31 20.84 -14.07
CA LEU A 53 18.82 22.13 -13.66
C LEU A 53 20.22 22.32 -14.22
N ARG A 54 20.50 23.51 -14.75
CA ARG A 54 21.87 23.98 -14.98
C ARG A 54 22.23 24.95 -13.86
N ALA A 55 23.36 24.69 -13.22
CA ALA A 55 23.98 25.60 -12.28
C ALA A 55 24.97 26.49 -13.03
N VAL A 56 24.87 27.81 -12.85
CA VAL A 56 25.76 28.78 -13.48
C VAL A 56 26.48 29.58 -12.40
N HIS A 57 27.81 29.66 -12.49
CA HIS A 57 28.64 30.47 -11.61
C HIS A 57 29.59 31.34 -12.44
N GLY A 58 29.65 32.64 -12.16
CA GLY A 58 30.51 33.57 -12.91
C GLY A 58 30.25 33.58 -14.43
N GLY A 59 29.00 33.32 -14.85
CA GLY A 59 28.62 33.26 -16.26
C GLY A 59 28.99 31.96 -17.00
N ARG A 60 29.49 30.93 -16.28
CA ARG A 60 29.79 29.62 -16.85
C ARG A 60 28.88 28.54 -16.27
N GLU A 61 28.36 27.67 -17.14
CA GLU A 61 27.63 26.48 -16.72
C GLU A 61 28.58 25.47 -16.06
N LEU A 62 28.19 24.96 -14.91
CA LEU A 62 28.95 23.99 -14.14
C LEU A 62 28.55 22.57 -14.57
N PRO A 63 29.52 21.68 -14.88
CA PRO A 63 29.24 20.28 -15.18
C PRO A 63 28.67 19.57 -13.95
N LEU A 64 27.57 18.82 -14.12
CA LEU A 64 26.92 18.10 -13.01
C LEU A 64 27.84 17.06 -12.34
N GLY A 65 28.73 16.43 -13.11
CA GLY A 65 29.67 15.42 -12.61
C GLY A 65 30.97 15.98 -12.02
N ALA A 66 31.18 17.31 -12.06
CA ALA A 66 32.37 17.92 -11.46
C ALA A 66 32.16 18.12 -9.96
N THR A 67 33.21 17.92 -9.17
CA THR A 67 33.15 18.15 -7.72
C THR A 67 33.29 19.62 -7.34
N VAL A 68 32.74 20.02 -6.19
CA VAL A 68 32.88 21.39 -5.66
C VAL A 68 34.37 21.76 -5.51
N GLY A 69 35.22 20.80 -5.13
CA GLY A 69 36.67 20.96 -5.01
C GLY A 69 37.38 21.14 -6.35
N GLU A 70 37.03 20.36 -7.37
CA GLU A 70 37.57 20.50 -8.74
C GLU A 70 37.23 21.86 -9.36
N LEU A 71 36.04 22.39 -9.05
CA LEU A 71 35.58 23.68 -9.55
C LEU A 71 36.18 24.87 -8.78
N GLY A 72 36.87 24.63 -7.67
CA GLY A 72 37.50 25.67 -6.86
C GLY A 72 36.52 26.73 -6.36
N LEU A 73 35.26 26.35 -6.10
CA LEU A 73 34.23 27.30 -5.69
C LEU A 73 34.58 27.92 -4.32
N PRO A 74 34.63 29.27 -4.21
CA PRO A 74 34.91 29.93 -2.95
C PRO A 74 33.77 29.71 -1.95
N ARG A 75 34.05 29.90 -0.67
CA ARG A 75 33.02 29.97 0.37
C ARG A 75 32.04 31.11 0.02
N ASP A 76 30.75 30.81 0.13
CA ASP A 76 29.63 31.68 -0.21
C ASP A 76 29.51 32.01 -1.71
N ALA A 77 30.00 31.11 -2.58
CA ALA A 77 29.76 31.22 -4.02
C ALA A 77 28.27 31.13 -4.36
N THR A 78 27.81 32.02 -5.26
CA THR A 78 26.40 32.05 -5.70
C THR A 78 26.21 31.25 -6.98
N LEU A 79 25.51 30.13 -6.88
CA LEU A 79 25.08 29.31 -8.01
C LEU A 79 23.71 29.78 -8.49
N HIS A 80 23.63 30.28 -9.73
CA HIS A 80 22.38 30.62 -10.37
C HIS A 80 21.77 29.39 -11.03
N LEU A 81 20.56 29.02 -10.59
CA LEU A 81 19.83 27.89 -11.14
C LEU A 81 18.95 28.35 -12.29
N SER A 82 18.92 27.54 -13.34
CA SER A 82 17.94 27.67 -14.42
C SER A 82 17.59 26.29 -14.95
N TYR A 83 16.39 26.12 -15.50
CA TYR A 83 16.03 24.87 -16.15
C TYR A 83 16.91 24.65 -17.38
N ARG A 84 17.39 23.42 -17.56
CA ARG A 84 17.78 22.94 -18.88
C ARG A 84 16.52 22.86 -19.71
N LEU A 85 16.51 23.54 -20.85
CA LEU A 85 15.61 23.19 -21.95
C LEU A 85 16.05 21.82 -22.44
N SER A 86 15.51 20.77 -21.85
CA SER A 86 15.73 19.41 -22.30
C SER A 86 15.17 19.27 -23.71
N SER A 87 16.04 19.36 -24.73
CA SER A 87 15.69 18.98 -26.09
C SER A 87 15.48 17.45 -26.24
N SER A 88 15.45 16.71 -25.12
CA SER A 88 15.35 15.25 -25.10
C SER A 88 13.92 14.72 -25.28
N ALA A 89 12.90 15.58 -25.35
CA ALA A 89 11.55 15.17 -25.76
C ALA A 89 11.06 16.00 -26.96
N PRO A 90 11.52 15.71 -28.20
CA PRO A 90 10.93 16.28 -29.41
C PRO A 90 9.41 16.08 -29.50
N ARG A 91 8.88 15.11 -28.74
CA ARG A 91 7.48 14.66 -28.74
C ARG A 91 6.56 15.42 -27.77
N ALA A 92 7.11 16.20 -26.83
CA ALA A 92 6.31 16.89 -25.80
C ALA A 92 6.17 18.40 -26.05
N GLY A 93 6.81 18.97 -27.08
CA GLY A 93 6.77 20.43 -27.32
C GLY A 93 5.36 21.01 -27.44
N ALA A 94 4.45 20.28 -28.08
CA ALA A 94 3.04 20.66 -28.16
C ALA A 94 2.32 20.60 -26.79
N ALA A 95 2.66 19.59 -25.96
CA ALA A 95 2.15 19.43 -24.61
C ALA A 95 2.57 20.60 -23.70
N TRP A 96 3.85 21.00 -23.76
CA TRP A 96 4.38 22.15 -23.04
C TRP A 96 3.73 23.46 -23.47
N GLY A 97 3.51 23.65 -24.79
CA GLY A 97 2.81 24.82 -25.31
C GLY A 97 1.39 24.92 -24.76
N LEU A 98 0.62 23.83 -24.84
CA LEU A 98 -0.73 23.77 -24.29
C LEU A 98 -0.77 23.99 -22.77
N ALA A 99 0.14 23.37 -22.02
CA ALA A 99 0.23 23.55 -20.58
C ALA A 99 0.55 25.01 -20.20
N SER A 100 1.43 25.66 -20.97
CA SER A 100 1.77 27.08 -20.79
C SER A 100 0.59 28.00 -21.14
N GLU A 101 -0.18 27.69 -22.19
CA GLU A 101 -1.42 28.41 -22.54
C GLU A 101 -2.45 28.32 -21.42
N ILE A 102 -2.63 27.13 -20.83
CA ILE A 102 -3.53 26.93 -19.69
C ILE A 102 -3.07 27.76 -18.50
N ALA A 103 -1.79 27.73 -18.15
CA ALA A 103 -1.23 28.50 -17.05
C ALA A 103 -1.40 30.01 -17.25
N ALA A 104 -1.16 30.53 -18.46
CA ALA A 104 -1.33 31.94 -18.79
C ALA A 104 -2.80 32.39 -18.73
N ALA A 105 -3.72 31.56 -19.24
CA ALA A 105 -5.15 31.83 -19.18
C ALA A 105 -5.67 31.82 -17.74
N ALA A 106 -5.19 30.86 -16.94
CA ALA A 106 -5.52 30.74 -15.53
C ALA A 106 -5.00 31.94 -14.72
N ALA A 107 -3.72 32.32 -14.90
CA ALA A 107 -3.06 33.44 -14.22
C ALA A 107 -3.62 34.84 -14.60
N GLY A 108 -4.46 34.94 -15.61
CA GLY A 108 -5.13 36.19 -15.97
C GLY A 108 -4.24 37.18 -16.73
N ALA A 109 -3.37 36.69 -17.62
CA ALA A 109 -2.54 37.54 -18.47
C ALA A 109 -3.35 38.27 -19.57
N HIS A 110 -4.24 39.19 -19.16
CA HIS A 110 -4.56 40.46 -19.81
C HIS A 110 -5.54 41.27 -18.94
N PRO A 111 -5.19 42.48 -18.47
CA PRO A 111 -6.09 43.35 -17.68
C PRO A 111 -7.37 43.80 -18.42
N TYR A 112 -7.52 43.45 -19.69
CA TYR A 112 -8.60 43.87 -20.59
C TYR A 112 -9.24 42.72 -21.38
N ALA A 113 -8.87 41.45 -21.10
CA ALA A 113 -9.53 40.31 -21.74
C ALA A 113 -10.78 39.92 -20.93
N PRO A 114 -11.95 39.72 -21.57
CA PRO A 114 -13.14 39.28 -20.85
C PRO A 114 -12.85 37.97 -20.12
N PRO A 115 -13.37 37.79 -18.89
CA PRO A 115 -13.09 36.62 -18.06
C PRO A 115 -13.91 35.44 -18.58
N ASP A 116 -13.55 34.89 -19.73
CA ASP A 116 -14.17 33.63 -20.17
C ASP A 116 -13.47 32.49 -19.42
N ALA A 117 -13.92 32.26 -18.18
CA ALA A 117 -13.46 31.16 -17.33
C ALA A 117 -13.67 29.79 -18.03
N SER A 118 -14.54 29.74 -19.04
CA SER A 118 -14.73 28.58 -19.91
C SER A 118 -13.51 28.25 -20.80
N SER A 119 -12.57 29.19 -20.99
CA SER A 119 -11.44 29.02 -21.92
C SER A 119 -10.41 28.00 -21.44
N PHE A 120 -9.93 28.09 -20.19
CA PHE A 120 -8.86 27.19 -19.72
C PHE A 120 -9.35 25.78 -19.37
N HIS A 121 -10.60 25.61 -18.94
CA HIS A 121 -11.22 24.28 -18.86
C HIS A 121 -11.22 23.59 -20.23
N LYS A 122 -11.64 24.29 -21.30
CA LYS A 122 -11.60 23.76 -22.67
C LYS A 122 -10.16 23.44 -23.11
N LEU A 123 -9.17 24.23 -22.68
CA LEU A 123 -7.76 23.95 -22.95
C LEU A 123 -7.27 22.67 -22.25
N VAL A 124 -7.69 22.39 -21.01
CA VAL A 124 -7.38 21.13 -20.32
C VAL A 124 -8.00 19.93 -21.03
N VAL A 125 -9.27 20.03 -21.47
CA VAL A 125 -9.91 18.98 -22.28
C VAL A 125 -9.13 18.75 -23.59
N ARG A 126 -8.74 19.83 -24.27
CA ARG A 126 -7.92 19.75 -25.49
C ARG A 126 -6.56 19.13 -25.22
N PHE A 127 -5.95 19.41 -24.06
CA PHE A 127 -4.70 18.81 -23.63
C PHE A 127 -4.85 17.29 -23.47
N LEU A 128 -5.88 16.81 -22.76
CA LEU A 128 -6.14 15.37 -22.58
C LEU A 128 -6.40 14.65 -23.91
N ALA A 129 -7.20 15.27 -24.80
CA ALA A 129 -7.43 14.73 -26.14
C ALA A 129 -6.13 14.65 -26.97
N SER A 130 -5.25 15.66 -26.85
CA SER A 130 -3.95 15.64 -27.51
C SER A 130 -3.03 14.54 -26.98
N ALA A 131 -3.09 14.25 -25.67
CA ALA A 131 -2.33 13.16 -25.06
C ALA A 131 -2.82 11.79 -25.57
N SER A 132 -4.14 11.57 -25.67
CA SER A 132 -4.71 10.35 -26.26
C SER A 132 -4.27 10.17 -27.72
N SER A 133 -4.30 11.24 -28.52
CA SER A 133 -3.83 11.21 -29.92
C SER A 133 -2.33 10.89 -30.03
N ALA A 134 -1.49 11.47 -29.16
CA ALA A 134 -0.06 11.18 -29.11
C ALA A 134 0.23 9.71 -28.75
N ALA A 135 -0.62 9.10 -27.92
CA ALA A 135 -0.54 7.69 -27.54
C ALA A 135 -0.67 6.75 -28.73
N ALA A 136 -1.58 7.07 -29.66
CA ALA A 136 -1.82 6.28 -30.84
C ALA A 136 -0.58 6.21 -31.74
N ALA A 137 0.29 7.23 -31.69
CA ALA A 137 1.57 7.23 -32.38
C ALA A 137 2.67 6.51 -31.60
N HIS A 138 2.73 6.67 -30.27
CA HIS A 138 3.69 5.96 -29.43
C HIS A 138 3.18 5.83 -27.97
N PRO A 139 3.05 4.62 -27.39
CA PRO A 139 2.48 4.44 -26.05
C PRO A 139 3.17 5.25 -24.95
N ARG A 140 4.50 5.43 -25.03
CA ARG A 140 5.26 6.23 -24.04
C ARG A 140 5.06 7.74 -24.18
N ALA A 141 4.48 8.22 -25.29
CA ALA A 141 4.27 9.65 -25.50
C ALA A 141 3.22 10.24 -24.55
N ILE A 142 2.27 9.44 -24.04
CA ILE A 142 1.34 9.93 -23.01
C ILE A 142 2.11 10.29 -21.73
N ALA A 143 3.06 9.46 -21.32
CA ALA A 143 3.87 9.73 -20.12
C ALA A 143 4.61 11.06 -20.24
N ASP A 144 5.26 11.30 -21.38
CA ASP A 144 5.95 12.56 -21.67
C ASP A 144 4.98 13.75 -21.67
N HIS A 145 3.75 13.57 -22.17
CA HIS A 145 2.70 14.61 -22.11
C HIS A 145 2.30 14.92 -20.65
N MET A 146 2.02 13.90 -19.85
CA MET A 146 1.60 14.07 -18.46
C MET A 146 2.71 14.69 -17.61
N ASP A 147 3.96 14.31 -17.84
CA ASP A 147 5.10 14.90 -17.14
C ASP A 147 5.35 16.35 -17.57
N ALA A 148 5.14 16.69 -18.85
CA ALA A 148 5.15 18.08 -19.31
C ALA A 148 4.08 18.94 -18.60
N PHE A 149 2.86 18.40 -18.45
CA PHE A 149 1.80 19.08 -17.70
C PHE A 149 2.20 19.30 -16.25
N ARG A 150 2.66 18.24 -15.58
CA ARG A 150 3.09 18.28 -14.17
C ARG A 150 4.16 19.33 -13.91
N ARG A 151 5.13 19.46 -14.83
CA ARG A 151 6.28 20.38 -14.69
C ARG A 151 6.03 21.80 -15.17
N SER A 152 4.91 22.05 -15.84
CA SER A 152 4.59 23.37 -16.40
C SER A 152 4.21 24.43 -15.34
N GLY A 153 3.96 24.02 -14.09
CA GLY A 153 3.44 24.90 -13.04
C GLY A 153 1.94 25.19 -13.14
N VAL A 154 1.25 24.63 -14.15
CA VAL A 154 -0.20 24.80 -14.33
C VAL A 154 -1.00 24.29 -13.13
N ILE A 155 -0.54 23.20 -12.51
CA ILE A 155 -1.19 22.57 -11.36
C ILE A 155 -1.23 23.53 -10.18
N ASP A 156 -0.10 24.18 -9.87
CA ASP A 156 -0.03 25.18 -8.80
C ASP A 156 -0.96 26.36 -9.06
N VAL A 157 -1.00 26.86 -10.30
CA VAL A 157 -1.86 27.99 -10.67
C VAL A 157 -3.34 27.62 -10.53
N LEU A 158 -3.74 26.43 -10.99
CA LEU A 158 -5.12 25.94 -10.86
C LEU A 158 -5.51 25.73 -9.39
N ALA A 159 -4.63 25.13 -8.58
CA ALA A 159 -4.87 24.92 -7.15
C ALA A 159 -4.97 26.26 -6.39
N GLN A 160 -4.10 27.23 -6.70
CA GLN A 160 -4.17 28.57 -6.10
C GLN A 160 -5.48 29.28 -6.48
N LEU A 161 -5.94 29.19 -7.72
CA LEU A 161 -7.22 29.79 -8.14
C LEU A 161 -8.41 29.13 -7.47
N TYR A 162 -8.37 27.81 -7.29
CA TYR A 162 -9.40 27.06 -6.58
C TYR A 162 -9.52 27.49 -5.11
N HIS A 163 -8.38 27.66 -4.42
CA HIS A 163 -8.34 28.04 -3.01
C HIS A 163 -8.37 29.55 -2.74
N ASN A 164 -8.31 30.38 -3.78
CA ASN A 164 -8.34 31.83 -3.61
C ASN A 164 -9.75 32.30 -3.20
N SER A 165 -9.89 32.63 -1.91
CA SER A 165 -11.12 33.16 -1.33
C SER A 165 -11.54 34.52 -1.92
N TYR A 166 -10.59 35.26 -2.50
CA TYR A 166 -10.83 36.56 -3.16
C TYR A 166 -11.03 36.44 -4.67
N ALA A 167 -10.90 35.25 -5.25
CA ALA A 167 -11.18 35.04 -6.67
C ALA A 167 -12.68 35.10 -6.93
N ASP A 168 -13.03 35.54 -8.14
CA ASP A 168 -14.38 35.44 -8.68
C ASP A 168 -14.88 33.98 -8.62
N GLU A 169 -16.11 33.79 -8.17
CA GLU A 169 -16.74 32.47 -8.00
C GLU A 169 -16.80 31.70 -9.32
N GLU A 170 -16.95 32.41 -10.43
CA GLU A 170 -16.92 31.83 -11.77
C GLU A 170 -15.53 31.27 -12.12
N ARG A 171 -14.45 31.96 -11.75
CA ARG A 171 -13.07 31.50 -11.98
C ARG A 171 -12.70 30.34 -11.07
N ARG A 172 -13.14 30.35 -9.81
CA ARG A 172 -12.97 29.23 -8.88
C ARG A 172 -13.65 27.97 -9.40
N SER A 173 -14.92 28.11 -9.80
CA SER A 173 -15.71 27.01 -10.37
C SER A 173 -15.10 26.51 -11.68
N ALA A 174 -14.49 27.38 -12.48
CA ALA A 174 -13.77 26.97 -13.68
C ALA A 174 -12.46 26.23 -13.38
N ALA A 175 -11.69 26.65 -12.36
CA ALA A 175 -10.51 25.92 -11.87
C ALA A 175 -10.90 24.53 -11.38
N GLU A 176 -11.97 24.45 -10.60
CA GLU A 176 -12.55 23.19 -10.12
C GLU A 176 -12.95 22.28 -11.29
N ARG A 177 -13.69 22.80 -12.29
CA ARG A 177 -14.05 22.04 -13.51
C ARG A 177 -12.81 21.55 -14.26
N ALA A 178 -11.80 22.41 -14.43
CA ALA A 178 -10.56 22.06 -15.11
C ALA A 178 -9.80 20.93 -14.39
N ILE A 179 -9.75 20.96 -13.05
CA ILE A 179 -9.15 19.89 -12.24
C ILE A 179 -9.98 18.60 -12.36
N ARG A 180 -11.31 18.71 -12.34
CA ARG A 180 -12.21 17.55 -12.49
C ARG A 180 -12.06 16.81 -13.81
N CYS A 181 -11.51 17.43 -14.86
CA CYS A 181 -11.18 16.74 -16.11
C CYS A 181 -10.24 15.53 -15.88
N PHE A 182 -9.38 15.56 -14.86
CA PHE A 182 -8.47 14.45 -14.53
C PHE A 182 -9.13 13.31 -13.76
N LEU A 183 -10.33 13.53 -13.19
CA LEU A 183 -11.11 12.48 -12.53
C LEU A 183 -11.73 11.53 -13.57
N TYR A 184 -12.13 12.09 -14.72
CA TYR A 184 -12.82 11.38 -15.80
C TYR A 184 -12.20 11.76 -17.17
N PRO A 185 -10.91 11.43 -17.40
CA PRO A 185 -10.20 11.89 -18.60
C PRO A 185 -10.70 11.25 -19.90
N ASP A 186 -11.38 10.11 -19.80
CA ASP A 186 -11.90 9.32 -20.94
C ASP A 186 -13.43 9.42 -21.07
N ALA A 187 -14.06 10.50 -20.57
CA ALA A 187 -15.53 10.64 -20.57
C ALA A 187 -16.16 10.70 -21.98
N ASP A 188 -15.37 10.99 -23.01
CA ASP A 188 -15.76 10.83 -24.41
C ASP A 188 -15.29 9.45 -24.91
N ASP A 189 -16.24 8.54 -25.18
CA ASP A 189 -16.07 7.17 -25.72
C ASP A 189 -15.29 7.09 -27.07
N ALA A 190 -14.84 8.21 -27.61
CA ALA A 190 -14.15 8.32 -28.90
C ALA A 190 -12.63 8.09 -28.83
N THR A 191 -12.05 7.89 -27.64
CA THR A 191 -10.59 7.74 -27.48
C THR A 191 -10.13 6.29 -27.75
N THR A 192 -9.13 6.13 -28.62
CA THR A 192 -8.57 4.82 -29.02
C THR A 192 -7.58 4.25 -28.01
N THR A 193 -7.04 5.08 -27.11
CA THR A 193 -6.11 4.67 -26.04
C THR A 193 -6.53 5.31 -24.71
N PRO A 194 -6.73 4.53 -23.64
CA PRO A 194 -7.19 5.06 -22.35
C PRO A 194 -6.12 5.94 -21.71
N VAL A 195 -6.49 7.18 -21.37
CA VAL A 195 -5.60 8.16 -20.75
C VAL A 195 -5.57 7.98 -19.23
N LYS A 196 -6.65 7.47 -18.64
CA LYS A 196 -6.80 7.30 -17.18
C LYS A 196 -5.61 6.65 -16.46
N PRO A 197 -4.97 5.57 -16.95
CA PRO A 197 -3.81 4.97 -16.26
C PRO A 197 -2.60 5.91 -16.13
N TRP A 198 -2.49 6.89 -17.03
CA TRP A 198 -1.35 7.79 -17.14
C TRP A 198 -1.54 9.09 -16.36
N THR A 199 -2.74 9.37 -15.83
CA THR A 199 -3.00 10.60 -15.06
C THR A 199 -2.45 10.54 -13.63
N ALA A 200 -2.05 9.36 -13.15
CA ALA A 200 -1.60 9.17 -11.76
C ALA A 200 -0.54 10.19 -11.27
N PRO A 201 0.54 10.52 -12.02
CA PRO A 201 1.50 11.55 -11.59
C PRO A 201 0.89 12.94 -11.41
N VAL A 202 -0.06 13.30 -12.28
CA VAL A 202 -0.78 14.58 -12.23
C VAL A 202 -1.74 14.58 -11.04
N LEU A 203 -2.44 13.47 -10.80
CA LEU A 203 -3.31 13.30 -9.64
C LEU A 203 -2.55 13.40 -8.31
N VAL A 204 -1.35 12.82 -8.22
CA VAL A 204 -0.49 12.94 -7.02
C VAL A 204 -0.12 14.40 -6.75
N GLU A 205 0.32 15.14 -7.77
CA GLU A 205 0.66 16.57 -7.61
C GLU A 205 -0.58 17.42 -7.30
N LEU A 206 -1.73 17.13 -7.91
CA LEU A 206 -3.01 17.80 -7.58
C LEU A 206 -3.41 17.56 -6.13
N CYS A 207 -3.33 16.32 -5.63
CA CYS A 207 -3.58 15.99 -4.23
C CYS A 207 -2.65 16.78 -3.30
N ARG A 208 -1.36 16.87 -3.63
CA ARG A 208 -0.38 17.67 -2.87
C ARG A 208 -0.77 19.14 -2.85
N CYS A 209 -0.99 19.77 -4.01
CA CYS A 209 -1.26 21.20 -4.09
C CYS A 209 -2.59 21.59 -3.44
N ILE A 210 -3.64 20.76 -3.54
CA ILE A 210 -4.94 21.02 -2.93
C ILE A 210 -4.91 20.71 -1.42
N GLY A 211 -4.29 19.60 -1.03
CA GLY A 211 -4.26 19.14 0.36
C GLY A 211 -3.48 20.06 1.30
N ILE A 212 -2.48 20.79 0.79
CA ILE A 212 -1.77 21.83 1.57
C ILE A 212 -2.74 22.87 2.16
N TYR A 213 -3.83 23.19 1.45
CA TYR A 213 -4.82 24.17 1.89
C TYR A 213 -6.01 23.54 2.63
N SER A 214 -6.11 22.21 2.67
CA SER A 214 -7.16 21.46 3.37
C SER A 214 -6.58 20.49 4.41
N PRO A 215 -6.05 21.01 5.53
CA PRO A 215 -5.42 20.18 6.56
C PRO A 215 -6.41 19.29 7.33
N ALA A 216 -7.71 19.60 7.29
CA ALA A 216 -8.75 18.75 7.86
C ALA A 216 -9.15 17.59 6.93
N GLY A 217 -8.80 17.66 5.65
CA GLY A 217 -9.16 16.64 4.65
C GLY A 217 -10.62 16.67 4.18
N ASP A 218 -11.39 17.70 4.57
CA ASP A 218 -12.84 17.80 4.29
C ASP A 218 -13.17 18.36 2.89
N ASP A 219 -12.14 18.65 2.07
CA ASP A 219 -12.33 19.21 0.74
C ASP A 219 -12.84 18.13 -0.24
N GLU A 220 -14.03 18.35 -0.80
CA GLU A 220 -14.67 17.39 -1.71
C GLU A 220 -13.83 17.07 -2.95
N LEU A 221 -13.10 18.04 -3.48
CA LEU A 221 -12.25 17.84 -4.65
C LEU A 221 -11.00 17.03 -4.27
N TYR A 222 -10.41 17.31 -3.12
CA TYR A 222 -9.31 16.53 -2.57
C TYR A 222 -9.69 15.06 -2.35
N ILE A 223 -10.84 14.80 -1.72
CA ILE A 223 -11.37 13.45 -1.51
C ILE A 223 -11.58 12.74 -2.86
N ALA A 224 -12.19 13.42 -3.83
CA ALA A 224 -12.43 12.84 -5.16
C ALA A 224 -11.12 12.51 -5.91
N LEU A 225 -10.09 13.36 -5.78
CA LEU A 225 -8.77 13.15 -6.38
C LEU A 225 -8.06 11.95 -5.75
N ARG A 226 -8.07 11.84 -4.42
CA ARG A 226 -7.50 10.70 -3.69
C ARG A 226 -8.18 9.39 -4.05
N ALA A 227 -9.50 9.36 -4.02
CA ALA A 227 -10.27 8.19 -4.41
C ALA A 227 -9.97 7.79 -5.85
N THR A 228 -9.92 8.76 -6.78
CA THR A 228 -9.57 8.47 -8.18
C THR A 228 -8.15 7.93 -8.31
N LEU A 229 -7.17 8.53 -7.63
CA LEU A 229 -5.80 8.04 -7.64
C LEU A 229 -5.73 6.59 -7.13
N ALA A 230 -6.42 6.27 -6.02
CA ALA A 230 -6.50 4.90 -5.52
C ALA A 230 -7.14 3.95 -6.54
N THR A 231 -8.20 4.36 -7.24
CA THR A 231 -8.80 3.53 -8.30
C THR A 231 -7.85 3.27 -9.47
N VAL A 232 -7.05 4.27 -9.86
CA VAL A 232 -6.07 4.14 -10.94
C VAL A 232 -4.95 3.18 -10.54
N LEU A 233 -4.45 3.30 -9.31
CA LEU A 233 -3.36 2.46 -8.81
C LEU A 233 -3.79 1.04 -8.44
N SER A 234 -5.08 0.82 -8.20
CA SER A 234 -5.66 -0.51 -7.96
C SER A 234 -5.96 -1.28 -9.25
N ASP A 235 -5.87 -0.65 -10.42
CA ASP A 235 -6.15 -1.32 -11.70
C ASP A 235 -5.10 -2.42 -11.97
N PRO A 236 -5.48 -3.70 -12.19
CA PRO A 236 -4.54 -4.77 -12.51
C PRO A 236 -3.69 -4.52 -13.76
N LYS A 237 -4.14 -3.65 -14.66
CA LYS A 237 -3.41 -3.24 -15.87
C LYS A 237 -2.38 -2.16 -15.58
N TRP A 238 -2.46 -1.50 -14.43
CA TRP A 238 -1.47 -0.51 -14.03
C TRP A 238 -0.14 -1.19 -13.74
N THR A 239 0.94 -0.58 -14.22
CA THR A 239 2.31 -1.06 -14.02
C THR A 239 3.23 0.10 -13.64
N PRO A 240 4.33 -0.16 -12.91
CA PRO A 240 5.32 0.87 -12.56
C PRO A 240 5.91 1.63 -13.77
N GLU A 241 5.81 1.09 -14.99
CA GLU A 241 6.24 1.77 -16.22
C GLU A 241 5.48 3.08 -16.47
N HIS A 242 4.26 3.24 -15.95
CA HIS A 242 3.48 4.47 -16.07
C HIS A 242 4.16 5.67 -15.36
N TRP A 243 5.13 5.40 -14.48
CA TRP A 243 5.88 6.40 -13.71
C TRP A 243 7.35 6.51 -14.10
N HIS A 244 7.77 5.95 -15.24
CA HIS A 244 9.20 5.94 -15.62
C HIS A 244 9.84 7.33 -15.75
N VAL A 245 9.05 8.37 -16.01
CA VAL A 245 9.48 9.77 -16.09
C VAL A 245 9.46 10.51 -14.74
N VAL A 246 8.89 9.89 -13.71
CA VAL A 246 8.70 10.50 -12.39
C VAL A 246 9.85 10.09 -11.45
N PRO A 247 10.49 11.04 -10.75
CA PRO A 247 11.51 10.70 -9.77
C PRO A 247 10.95 9.84 -8.63
N ARG A 248 11.52 8.64 -8.43
CA ARG A 248 11.06 7.67 -7.41
C ARG A 248 11.04 8.22 -5.99
N ARG A 249 12.03 9.05 -5.64
CA ARG A 249 12.09 9.68 -4.31
C ARG A 249 10.95 10.66 -4.08
N TRP A 250 10.65 11.50 -5.08
CA TRP A 250 9.51 12.42 -5.00
C TRP A 250 8.21 11.64 -4.82
N LEU A 251 8.05 10.56 -5.57
CA LEU A 251 6.89 9.70 -5.49
C LEU A 251 6.76 9.03 -4.12
N ALA A 252 7.84 8.49 -3.56
CA ALA A 252 7.83 7.89 -2.23
C ALA A 252 7.45 8.92 -1.15
N GLU A 253 7.94 10.15 -1.25
CA GLU A 253 7.59 11.25 -0.36
C GLU A 253 6.09 11.60 -0.45
N GLN A 254 5.55 11.74 -1.67
CA GLN A 254 4.13 12.06 -1.86
C GLN A 254 3.21 10.92 -1.41
N LEU A 255 3.54 9.67 -1.74
CA LEU A 255 2.77 8.50 -1.32
C LEU A 255 2.82 8.27 0.19
N THR A 256 3.93 8.59 0.85
CA THR A 256 4.02 8.54 2.32
C THR A 256 3.04 9.52 2.95
N TRP A 257 2.96 10.73 2.41
CA TRP A 257 2.02 11.73 2.90
C TRP A 257 0.56 11.31 2.66
N LEU A 258 0.21 10.85 1.44
CA LEU A 258 -1.13 10.36 1.11
C LEU A 258 -1.57 9.15 1.96
N ALA A 259 -0.66 8.18 2.14
CA ALA A 259 -0.90 7.05 3.03
C ALA A 259 -1.05 7.53 4.49
N GLY A 260 -0.30 8.56 4.89
CA GLY A 260 -0.35 9.17 6.21
C GLY A 260 -1.72 9.76 6.54
N ASP A 261 -2.34 10.48 5.60
CA ASP A 261 -3.68 11.02 5.78
C ASP A 261 -4.73 9.90 5.95
N ALA A 262 -4.68 8.88 5.10
CA ALA A 262 -5.58 7.72 5.21
C ALA A 262 -5.36 6.96 6.52
N ALA A 263 -4.10 6.76 6.91
CA ALA A 263 -3.71 6.12 8.17
C ALA A 263 -4.19 6.92 9.38
N ASN A 264 -4.10 8.24 9.37
CA ASN A 264 -4.57 9.08 10.47
C ASN A 264 -6.09 8.96 10.67
N ALA A 265 -6.86 8.92 9.58
CA ALA A 265 -8.30 8.66 9.65
C ALA A 265 -8.61 7.28 10.24
N ILE A 266 -7.84 6.24 9.86
CA ILE A 266 -7.95 4.89 10.42
C ILE A 266 -7.58 4.85 11.90
N VAL A 267 -6.49 5.52 12.31
CA VAL A 267 -6.07 5.60 13.73
C VAL A 267 -7.17 6.24 14.58
N GLN A 268 -7.80 7.32 14.10
CA GLN A 268 -8.89 7.98 14.82
C GLN A 268 -10.13 7.09 14.95
N GLU A 269 -10.44 6.30 13.92
CA GLU A 269 -11.52 5.32 13.92
C GLU A 269 -11.26 4.21 14.93
N ILE A 270 -10.08 3.59 14.85
CA ILE A 270 -9.65 2.55 15.80
C ILE A 270 -9.69 3.10 17.22
N ALA A 271 -9.12 4.28 17.47
CA ALA A 271 -9.07 4.90 18.80
C ALA A 271 -10.46 5.27 19.36
N GLY A 272 -11.52 5.29 18.55
CA GLY A 272 -12.88 5.60 19.00
C GLY A 272 -13.06 7.05 19.46
N VAL A 273 -12.23 7.97 18.97
CA VAL A 273 -12.13 9.36 19.46
C VAL A 273 -13.33 10.24 19.06
N TYR A 274 -14.26 9.77 18.22
CA TYR A 274 -15.49 10.50 17.90
C TYR A 274 -16.71 9.95 18.66
N GLY A 275 -16.74 10.21 19.97
CA GLY A 275 -17.99 10.22 20.72
C GLY A 275 -18.83 11.46 20.41
N SER A 276 -19.44 11.56 19.21
CA SER A 276 -20.65 12.37 18.95
C SER A 276 -21.17 12.27 17.51
N TRP A 277 -20.33 11.91 16.53
CA TRP A 277 -20.74 11.69 15.13
C TRP A 277 -20.01 10.44 14.61
N SER A 278 -20.77 9.39 14.31
CA SER A 278 -20.23 8.20 13.66
C SER A 278 -19.79 8.56 12.24
N VAL A 279 -18.51 8.32 11.94
CA VAL A 279 -18.05 8.31 10.54
C VAL A 279 -18.81 7.21 9.80
N PRO A 280 -19.41 7.47 8.62
CA PRO A 280 -20.11 6.45 7.87
C PRO A 280 -19.17 5.27 7.55
N ALA A 281 -19.64 4.04 7.71
CA ALA A 281 -18.85 2.84 7.41
C ALA A 281 -18.24 2.83 5.98
N ALA A 282 -18.93 3.46 5.03
CA ALA A 282 -18.44 3.64 3.66
C ALA A 282 -17.16 4.50 3.58
N ALA A 283 -17.07 5.56 4.38
CA ALA A 283 -15.88 6.43 4.41
C ALA A 283 -14.68 5.71 5.04
N ILE A 284 -14.92 4.89 6.06
CA ILE A 284 -13.89 4.05 6.70
C ILE A 284 -13.32 3.05 5.68
N ARG A 285 -14.20 2.34 4.96
CA ARG A 285 -13.79 1.41 3.91
C ARG A 285 -13.03 2.11 2.78
N GLY A 286 -13.43 3.34 2.43
CA GLY A 286 -12.71 4.18 1.48
C GLY A 286 -11.27 4.46 1.93
N ASN A 287 -11.09 4.97 3.16
CA ASN A 287 -9.76 5.23 3.72
C ASN A 287 -8.90 3.96 3.81
N LEU A 288 -9.50 2.83 4.15
CA LEU A 288 -8.81 1.55 4.24
C LEU A 288 -8.32 1.06 2.87
N ALA A 289 -9.15 1.19 1.84
CA ALA A 289 -8.79 0.88 0.46
C ALA A 289 -7.69 1.81 -0.08
N GLU A 290 -7.79 3.11 0.21
CA GLU A 290 -6.76 4.10 -0.13
C GLU A 290 -5.43 3.77 0.56
N PHE A 291 -5.44 3.53 1.87
CA PHE A 291 -4.25 3.17 2.63
C PHE A 291 -3.58 1.91 2.07
N LYS A 292 -4.35 0.83 1.85
CA LYS A 292 -3.86 -0.42 1.24
C LYS A 292 -3.20 -0.17 -0.11
N THR A 293 -3.86 0.62 -0.96
CA THR A 293 -3.36 0.94 -2.30
C THR A 293 -2.06 1.73 -2.24
N PHE A 294 -2.03 2.84 -1.49
CA PHE A 294 -0.86 3.71 -1.39
C PHE A 294 0.30 3.01 -0.69
N SER A 295 0.04 2.24 0.38
CA SER A 295 1.04 1.44 1.10
C SER A 295 1.69 0.39 0.19
N SER A 296 0.89 -0.35 -0.58
CA SER A 296 1.39 -1.37 -1.53
C SER A 296 2.32 -0.76 -2.57
N VAL A 297 1.90 0.34 -3.20
CA VAL A 297 2.70 1.02 -4.22
C VAL A 297 3.95 1.66 -3.60
N LEU A 298 3.83 2.28 -2.43
CA LEU A 298 4.96 2.85 -1.70
C LEU A 298 6.01 1.78 -1.36
N ARG A 299 5.58 0.59 -0.92
CA ARG A 299 6.47 -0.54 -0.61
C ARG A 299 7.32 -0.93 -1.82
N GLN A 300 6.72 -1.01 -3.01
CA GLN A 300 7.45 -1.27 -4.26
C GLN A 300 8.52 -0.21 -4.52
N GLN A 301 8.22 1.07 -4.31
CA GLN A 301 9.20 2.14 -4.50
C GLN A 301 10.30 2.12 -3.43
N VAL A 302 9.95 1.81 -2.18
CA VAL A 302 10.85 1.82 -1.03
C VAL A 302 11.89 0.70 -1.11
N LEU A 303 11.51 -0.50 -1.56
CA LEU A 303 12.40 -1.66 -1.66
C LEU A 303 13.52 -1.46 -2.69
N GLU A 304 13.35 -0.55 -3.65
CA GLU A 304 14.32 -0.25 -4.69
C GLU A 304 15.20 0.99 -4.40
N LEU A 305 14.96 1.68 -3.27
CA LEU A 305 15.71 2.86 -2.84
C LEU A 305 16.75 2.51 -1.77
N ASP A 306 18.02 2.92 -1.98
CA ASP A 306 19.19 2.52 -1.20
C ASP A 306 19.19 2.98 0.29
N VAL A 307 20.00 2.31 1.11
CA VAL A 307 20.04 2.37 2.59
C VAL A 307 20.42 3.76 3.14
N ASP A 308 21.10 4.60 2.36
CA ASP A 308 21.51 5.96 2.76
C ASP A 308 20.34 6.96 2.94
N THR A 309 19.10 6.52 2.73
CA THR A 309 17.87 7.32 2.89
C THR A 309 17.21 7.25 4.29
N ARG A 310 17.78 6.53 5.27
CA ARG A 310 17.13 6.32 6.59
C ARG A 310 16.82 7.60 7.38
N LEU A 311 17.62 8.66 7.23
CA LEU A 311 17.42 9.94 7.92
C LEU A 311 16.57 10.94 7.13
N HIS A 312 16.02 10.54 5.98
CA HIS A 312 15.23 11.43 5.16
C HIS A 312 13.87 11.72 5.81
N PRO A 313 13.39 12.99 5.84
CA PRO A 313 12.11 13.36 6.46
C PRO A 313 10.93 12.46 6.10
N TRP A 314 10.77 12.04 4.83
CA TRP A 314 9.66 11.16 4.45
C TRP A 314 9.82 9.73 5.00
N ARG A 315 11.04 9.21 5.16
CA ARG A 315 11.27 7.90 5.79
C ARG A 315 10.94 7.93 7.28
N VAL A 316 11.26 9.04 7.95
CA VAL A 316 10.85 9.27 9.34
C VAL A 316 9.33 9.35 9.42
N GLY A 317 8.68 10.09 8.52
CA GLY A 317 7.22 10.16 8.44
C GLY A 317 6.56 8.80 8.20
N LEU A 318 7.11 7.99 7.31
CA LEU A 318 6.65 6.61 7.05
C LEU A 318 6.75 5.75 8.32
N SER A 319 7.90 5.76 9.00
CA SER A 319 8.09 5.02 10.24
C SER A 319 7.11 5.47 11.33
N GLN A 320 6.92 6.78 11.49
CA GLN A 320 5.96 7.33 12.46
C GLN A 320 4.52 6.92 12.14
N MET A 321 4.10 6.97 10.87
CA MET A 321 2.78 6.51 10.44
C MET A 321 2.56 5.03 10.78
N LEU A 322 3.52 4.16 10.46
CA LEU A 322 3.42 2.72 10.70
C LEU A 322 3.36 2.39 12.20
N VAL A 323 4.21 3.03 13.00
CA VAL A 323 4.20 2.89 14.47
C VAL A 323 2.89 3.40 15.06
N SER A 324 2.34 4.51 14.54
CA SER A 324 1.07 5.08 15.03
C SER A 324 -0.10 4.12 14.80
N LEU A 325 -0.16 3.47 13.63
CA LEU A 325 -1.15 2.42 13.35
C LEU A 325 -1.00 1.22 14.28
N LEU A 326 0.23 0.76 14.50
CA LEU A 326 0.50 -0.36 15.42
C LEU A 326 0.07 -0.04 16.85
N MET A 327 0.36 1.17 17.33
CA MET A 327 -0.08 1.65 18.65
C MET A 327 -1.61 1.73 18.76
N ALA A 328 -2.29 2.23 17.73
CA ALA A 328 -3.76 2.25 17.71
C ALA A 328 -4.36 0.84 17.82
N ILE A 329 -3.78 -0.14 17.11
CA ILE A 329 -4.21 -1.54 17.21
C ILE A 329 -3.94 -2.11 18.61
N ASN A 330 -2.76 -1.84 19.18
CA ASN A 330 -2.42 -2.26 20.54
C ASN A 330 -3.48 -1.76 21.54
N ASP A 331 -3.84 -0.48 21.47
CA ASP A 331 -4.85 0.11 22.35
C ASP A 331 -6.27 -0.43 22.09
N SER A 332 -6.57 -0.79 20.83
CA SER A 332 -7.81 -1.48 20.47
C SER A 332 -7.90 -2.87 21.08
N MET A 333 -6.82 -3.66 20.98
CA MET A 333 -6.74 -4.99 21.59
C MET A 333 -6.85 -4.93 23.11
N ALA A 334 -6.16 -3.99 23.75
CA ALA A 334 -6.26 -3.78 25.20
C ALA A 334 -7.70 -3.44 25.64
N ARG A 335 -8.40 -2.57 24.90
CA ARG A 335 -9.82 -2.27 25.16
C ARG A 335 -10.73 -3.47 24.96
N PHE A 336 -10.49 -4.26 23.91
CA PHE A 336 -11.23 -5.50 23.69
C PHE A 336 -11.02 -6.50 24.84
N GLU A 337 -9.79 -6.66 25.35
CA GLU A 337 -9.50 -7.55 26.47
C GLU A 337 -10.20 -7.13 27.76
N MET A 338 -10.39 -5.83 27.99
CA MET A 338 -11.24 -5.36 29.09
C MET A 338 -12.67 -5.90 28.98
N THR A 339 -13.23 -6.00 27.77
CA THR A 339 -14.58 -6.58 27.56
C THR A 339 -14.62 -8.09 27.82
N LEU A 340 -13.52 -8.82 27.58
CA LEU A 340 -13.43 -10.27 27.86
C LEU A 340 -13.48 -10.59 29.36
N THR A 341 -13.10 -9.64 30.21
CA THR A 341 -13.17 -9.80 31.67
C THR A 341 -14.56 -9.55 32.25
N SER A 342 -15.53 -9.11 31.43
CA SER A 342 -16.91 -8.89 31.85
C SER A 342 -17.67 -10.22 32.01
N PRO A 343 -18.46 -10.43 33.08
CA PRO A 343 -19.14 -11.70 33.36
C PRO A 343 -20.37 -12.00 32.47
N GLU A 344 -20.44 -11.44 31.26
CA GLU A 344 -21.55 -11.67 30.32
C GLU A 344 -21.55 -13.11 29.78
N SER A 345 -22.74 -13.66 29.52
CA SER A 345 -22.96 -15.07 29.17
C SER A 345 -22.51 -15.47 27.77
N THR A 346 -22.15 -14.51 26.92
CA THR A 346 -21.69 -14.73 25.54
C THR A 346 -20.27 -14.24 25.37
N LEU A 347 -19.40 -15.08 24.80
CA LEU A 347 -18.02 -14.72 24.48
C LEU A 347 -18.01 -13.47 23.56
N PRO A 348 -17.36 -12.37 23.97
CA PRO A 348 -17.26 -11.17 23.14
C PRO A 348 -16.65 -11.49 21.78
N LYS A 349 -17.27 -10.97 20.72
CA LYS A 349 -16.74 -11.02 19.35
C LYS A 349 -16.39 -9.61 18.90
N TRP A 350 -15.43 -9.52 17.99
CA TRP A 350 -15.18 -8.27 17.28
C TRP A 350 -16.43 -7.90 16.48
N THR A 351 -16.77 -6.60 16.46
CA THR A 351 -17.80 -6.10 15.53
C THR A 351 -17.29 -6.28 14.10
N ALA A 352 -18.18 -6.43 13.13
CA ALA A 352 -17.79 -6.63 11.73
C ALA A 352 -16.88 -5.51 11.21
N THR A 353 -17.17 -4.25 11.56
CA THR A 353 -16.37 -3.08 11.14
C THR A 353 -15.00 -3.05 11.81
N SER A 354 -14.92 -3.27 13.12
CA SER A 354 -13.63 -3.27 13.82
C SER A 354 -12.77 -4.47 13.45
N LEU A 355 -13.39 -5.62 13.14
CA LEU A 355 -12.71 -6.78 12.58
C LEU A 355 -12.10 -6.46 11.22
N GLU A 356 -12.90 -5.94 10.27
CA GLU A 356 -12.45 -5.57 8.91
C GLU A 356 -11.27 -4.59 8.98
N THR A 357 -11.39 -3.51 9.76
CA THR A 357 -10.31 -2.51 9.90
C THR A 357 -9.04 -3.12 10.53
N VAL A 358 -9.15 -3.75 11.70
CA VAL A 358 -7.96 -4.27 12.42
C VAL A 358 -7.28 -5.37 11.61
N TRP A 359 -8.05 -6.23 10.93
CA TRP A 359 -7.51 -7.30 10.10
C TRP A 359 -6.70 -6.77 8.92
N ILE A 360 -7.26 -5.83 8.16
CA ILE A 360 -6.58 -5.27 6.98
C ILE A 360 -5.35 -4.46 7.39
N VAL A 361 -5.44 -3.65 8.46
CA VAL A 361 -4.27 -2.89 8.94
C VAL A 361 -3.16 -3.83 9.39
N LEU A 362 -3.47 -4.89 10.15
CA LEU A 362 -2.45 -5.89 10.54
C LEU A 362 -1.84 -6.60 9.34
N ALA A 363 -2.64 -6.94 8.33
CA ALA A 363 -2.15 -7.52 7.09
C ALA A 363 -1.17 -6.57 6.37
N GLU A 364 -1.50 -5.30 6.27
CA GLU A 364 -0.63 -4.29 5.64
C GLU A 364 0.62 -3.98 6.44
N LEU A 365 0.55 -3.97 7.78
CA LEU A 365 1.73 -3.77 8.65
C LEU A 365 2.70 -4.96 8.59
N ASP A 366 2.18 -6.19 8.49
CA ASP A 366 3.00 -7.40 8.37
C ASP A 366 3.80 -7.48 7.06
N GLU A 367 3.42 -6.69 6.05
CA GLU A 367 4.20 -6.59 4.83
C GLU A 367 5.47 -5.72 4.98
N TRP A 368 5.64 -5.04 6.12
CA TRP A 368 6.84 -4.26 6.44
C TRP A 368 7.78 -5.03 7.36
N PRO A 369 8.94 -5.53 6.87
CA PRO A 369 9.85 -6.37 7.66
C PRO A 369 10.35 -5.73 8.95
N ASP A 370 10.55 -4.40 8.92
CA ASP A 370 11.03 -3.62 10.06
C ASP A 370 10.08 -3.69 11.27
N LEU A 371 8.79 -3.96 11.04
CA LEU A 371 7.77 -4.06 12.09
C LEU A 371 7.55 -5.49 12.59
N HIS A 372 8.14 -6.52 11.96
CA HIS A 372 7.84 -7.93 12.32
C HIS A 372 8.09 -8.23 13.80
N GLY A 373 9.16 -7.67 14.36
CA GLY A 373 9.50 -7.84 15.78
C GLY A 373 8.48 -7.18 16.71
N GLU A 374 8.16 -5.91 16.46
CA GLU A 374 7.22 -5.12 17.26
C GLU A 374 5.79 -5.67 17.17
N MET A 375 5.35 -6.00 15.96
CA MET A 375 4.05 -6.62 15.71
C MET A 375 3.93 -7.97 16.42
N ARG A 376 4.93 -8.85 16.32
CA ARG A 376 4.91 -10.13 17.03
C ARG A 376 4.85 -9.95 18.54
N ALA A 377 5.60 -8.99 19.10
CA ALA A 377 5.58 -8.69 20.52
C ALA A 377 4.19 -8.20 20.99
N MET A 378 3.56 -7.31 20.22
CA MET A 378 2.20 -6.82 20.48
C MET A 378 1.17 -7.97 20.43
N LEU A 379 1.21 -8.80 19.37
CA LEU A 379 0.30 -9.95 19.25
C LEU A 379 0.50 -10.98 20.38
N ALA A 380 1.74 -11.16 20.86
CA ALA A 380 2.05 -12.03 21.99
C ALA A 380 1.61 -11.46 23.34
N ALA A 381 1.55 -10.13 23.49
CA ALA A 381 1.00 -9.47 24.67
C ALA A 381 -0.54 -9.62 24.74
N HIS A 382 -1.21 -9.64 23.58
CA HIS A 382 -2.67 -9.64 23.45
C HIS A 382 -3.24 -10.97 22.89
N ARG A 383 -2.74 -12.12 23.37
CA ARG A 383 -3.08 -13.45 22.80
C ARG A 383 -4.58 -13.74 22.77
N SER A 384 -5.31 -13.26 23.79
CA SER A 384 -6.75 -13.46 23.92
C SER A 384 -7.52 -12.65 22.88
N ALA A 385 -7.20 -11.36 22.72
CA ALA A 385 -7.79 -10.50 21.69
C ALA A 385 -7.49 -11.02 20.28
N VAL A 386 -6.25 -11.42 20.00
CA VAL A 386 -5.87 -11.97 18.68
C VAL A 386 -6.56 -13.30 18.41
N SER A 387 -6.69 -14.17 19.41
CA SER A 387 -7.42 -15.43 19.25
C SER A 387 -8.90 -15.18 18.97
N ALA A 388 -9.53 -14.21 19.65
CA ALA A 388 -10.90 -13.79 19.37
C ALA A 388 -11.04 -13.14 17.98
N LEU A 389 -10.03 -12.40 17.51
CA LEU A 389 -9.99 -11.80 16.17
C LEU A 389 -10.04 -12.90 15.10
N VAL A 390 -9.18 -13.92 15.23
CA VAL A 390 -9.15 -15.08 14.31
C VAL A 390 -10.45 -15.86 14.35
N LEU A 391 -11.04 -16.06 15.53
CA LEU A 391 -12.33 -16.76 15.68
C LEU A 391 -13.52 -15.94 15.15
N SER A 392 -13.37 -14.62 15.06
CA SER A 392 -14.39 -13.73 14.47
C SER A 392 -14.28 -13.65 12.94
N ALA A 393 -13.10 -13.92 12.38
CA ALA A 393 -12.84 -13.90 10.94
C ALA A 393 -13.56 -15.03 10.18
N GLY A 394 -14.13 -14.67 9.03
CA GLY A 394 -14.74 -15.56 8.06
C GLY A 394 -13.77 -15.97 6.96
N ARG A 395 -14.30 -16.66 5.93
CA ARG A 395 -13.48 -17.14 4.81
C ARG A 395 -12.94 -16.02 3.92
N ASP A 396 -13.68 -14.91 3.79
CA ASP A 396 -13.28 -13.80 2.94
C ASP A 396 -11.99 -13.16 3.45
N GLU A 397 -11.91 -12.92 4.76
CA GLU A 397 -10.72 -12.39 5.43
C GLU A 397 -9.50 -13.31 5.31
N PHE A 398 -9.73 -14.63 5.40
CA PHE A 398 -8.68 -15.62 5.17
C PHE A 398 -8.28 -15.68 3.69
N SER A 399 -9.21 -15.58 2.75
CA SER A 399 -8.90 -15.72 1.32
C SER A 399 -7.93 -14.64 0.81
N GLU A 400 -8.07 -13.40 1.30
CA GLU A 400 -7.22 -12.29 0.86
C GLU A 400 -5.89 -12.20 1.61
N SER A 401 -5.86 -12.60 2.90
CA SER A 401 -4.78 -12.18 3.81
C SER A 401 -4.28 -13.28 4.76
N ILE A 402 -4.51 -14.57 4.49
CA ILE A 402 -4.08 -15.65 5.41
C ILE A 402 -2.56 -15.71 5.69
N ARG A 403 -1.75 -15.13 4.81
CA ARG A 403 -0.27 -15.19 4.92
C ARG A 403 0.25 -14.52 6.18
N TRP A 404 -0.30 -13.36 6.57
CA TRP A 404 0.19 -12.66 7.75
C TRP A 404 -0.10 -13.46 9.03
N ILE A 405 -1.34 -13.95 9.19
CA ILE A 405 -1.75 -14.66 10.40
C ILE A 405 -1.05 -16.02 10.54
N THR A 406 -0.75 -16.70 9.43
CA THR A 406 -0.01 -17.97 9.45
C THR A 406 1.44 -17.82 9.88
N ARG A 407 2.08 -16.67 9.61
CA ARG A 407 3.44 -16.35 10.11
C ARG A 407 3.47 -16.21 11.63
N HIS A 408 2.38 -15.74 12.23
CA HIS A 408 2.23 -15.53 13.68
C HIS A 408 1.43 -16.64 14.37
N ARG A 409 1.31 -17.83 13.77
CA ARG A 409 0.50 -18.94 14.33
C ARG A 409 0.89 -19.39 15.73
N ASP A 410 2.12 -19.13 16.17
CA ASP A 410 2.63 -19.57 17.48
C ASP A 410 2.10 -18.74 18.65
N VAL A 411 1.67 -17.50 18.40
CA VAL A 411 1.05 -16.66 19.43
C VAL A 411 -0.42 -17.03 19.66
N LEU A 412 -1.05 -17.71 18.71
CA LEU A 412 -2.46 -18.11 18.74
C LEU A 412 -2.75 -19.26 19.71
N GLU A 413 -3.90 -19.18 20.38
CA GLU A 413 -4.42 -20.27 21.19
C GLU A 413 -4.90 -21.46 20.34
N PHE A 414 -5.16 -22.59 21.01
CA PHE A 414 -5.54 -23.83 20.33
C PHE A 414 -6.79 -23.66 19.44
N GLU A 415 -7.85 -23.02 19.95
CA GLU A 415 -9.11 -22.90 19.21
C GLU A 415 -8.95 -22.01 17.97
N ALA A 416 -8.21 -20.90 18.09
CA ALA A 416 -7.88 -20.03 16.95
C ALA A 416 -7.03 -20.76 15.89
N ARG A 417 -6.04 -21.56 16.31
CA ARG A 417 -5.24 -22.39 15.38
C ARG A 417 -6.09 -23.45 14.68
N ARG A 418 -7.03 -24.07 15.41
CA ARG A 418 -7.98 -25.03 14.84
C ARG A 418 -8.88 -24.34 13.82
N HIS A 419 -9.46 -23.18 14.15
CA HIS A 419 -10.30 -22.41 13.24
C HIS A 419 -9.55 -22.01 11.97
N LEU A 420 -8.34 -21.46 12.11
CA LEU A 420 -7.45 -21.14 10.98
C LEU A 420 -7.18 -22.38 10.10
N ALA A 421 -6.84 -23.51 10.72
CA ALA A 421 -6.60 -24.75 9.98
C ALA A 421 -7.84 -25.24 9.23
N MET A 422 -9.03 -25.13 9.84
CA MET A 422 -10.29 -25.50 9.20
C MET A 422 -10.66 -24.55 8.06
N ALA A 423 -10.37 -23.25 8.18
CA ALA A 423 -10.59 -22.27 7.12
C ALA A 423 -9.68 -22.49 5.89
N MET A 424 -8.49 -23.05 6.10
CA MET A 424 -7.55 -23.44 5.03
C MET A 424 -8.00 -24.68 4.24
N LEU A 425 -8.92 -25.48 4.79
CA LEU A 425 -9.44 -26.65 4.10
C LEU A 425 -10.46 -26.24 3.02
N PRO A 426 -10.43 -26.87 1.83
CA PRO A 426 -11.43 -26.66 0.79
C PRO A 426 -12.84 -26.93 1.31
N GLU A 427 -13.83 -26.15 0.86
CA GLU A 427 -15.23 -26.51 1.12
C GLU A 427 -15.64 -27.74 0.33
N LEU A 428 -16.41 -28.60 0.99
CA LEU A 428 -17.19 -29.61 0.30
C LEU A 428 -18.24 -28.89 -0.54
N VAL A 429 -18.12 -29.00 -1.86
CA VAL A 429 -19.08 -28.40 -2.79
C VAL A 429 -20.46 -28.93 -2.44
N SER A 430 -21.40 -28.01 -2.18
CA SER A 430 -22.77 -28.32 -1.78
C SER A 430 -23.76 -27.90 -2.87
N GLY A 431 -24.92 -28.55 -2.96
CA GLY A 431 -25.96 -28.24 -3.95
C GLY A 431 -25.82 -29.00 -5.27
N SER A 432 -26.27 -28.42 -6.39
CA SER A 432 -26.35 -29.09 -7.71
C SER A 432 -25.00 -29.45 -8.33
N TYR A 433 -23.90 -28.92 -7.78
CA TYR A 433 -22.53 -29.20 -8.19
C TYR A 433 -21.78 -30.07 -7.16
N ALA A 434 -22.45 -30.54 -6.10
CA ALA A 434 -21.85 -31.41 -5.11
C ALA A 434 -21.37 -32.71 -5.77
N LEU A 435 -20.18 -33.16 -5.38
CA LEU A 435 -19.70 -34.47 -5.78
C LEU A 435 -20.62 -35.53 -5.17
N LEU A 436 -20.91 -36.57 -5.94
CA LEU A 436 -21.61 -37.74 -5.42
C LEU A 436 -20.84 -38.28 -4.21
N PRO A 437 -21.53 -38.65 -3.11
CA PRO A 437 -20.89 -39.25 -1.96
C PRO A 437 -20.05 -40.46 -2.39
N PHE A 438 -18.85 -40.59 -1.83
CA PHE A 438 -18.03 -41.76 -2.04
C PHE A 438 -18.55 -42.89 -1.15
N GLU A 439 -19.33 -43.79 -1.77
CA GLU A 439 -20.01 -44.88 -1.08
C GLU A 439 -19.10 -46.10 -0.89
N MET A 440 -19.03 -46.57 0.35
CA MET A 440 -18.24 -47.72 0.76
C MET A 440 -19.14 -48.77 1.42
N LEU A 441 -19.21 -49.96 0.83
CA LEU A 441 -19.92 -51.11 1.41
C LEU A 441 -18.92 -52.06 2.07
N ILE A 442 -18.89 -52.07 3.40
CA ILE A 442 -17.86 -52.75 4.18
C ILE A 442 -18.44 -53.98 4.88
N ASP A 443 -17.79 -55.14 4.76
CA ASP A 443 -18.07 -56.28 5.62
C ASP A 443 -17.28 -56.15 6.92
N ARG A 444 -17.94 -56.20 8.08
CA ARG A 444 -17.28 -56.13 9.40
C ARG A 444 -16.21 -57.21 9.58
N ALA A 445 -16.41 -58.40 9.02
CA ALA A 445 -15.44 -59.49 9.10
C ALA A 445 -14.18 -59.21 8.28
N ARG A 446 -14.26 -58.31 7.29
CA ARG A 446 -13.19 -57.93 6.36
C ARG A 446 -12.92 -56.42 6.39
N LEU A 447 -13.11 -55.80 7.55
CA LEU A 447 -13.07 -54.35 7.73
C LEU A 447 -11.87 -53.69 7.03
N LEU A 448 -10.64 -54.15 7.31
CA LEU A 448 -9.42 -53.55 6.76
C LEU A 448 -9.19 -53.86 5.27
N PRO A 449 -9.26 -55.14 4.80
CA PRO A 449 -9.14 -55.43 3.38
C PRO A 449 -10.14 -54.68 2.50
N ASP A 450 -11.41 -54.62 2.92
CA ASP A 450 -12.46 -53.95 2.16
C ASP A 450 -12.23 -52.43 2.19
N THR A 451 -11.94 -51.86 3.36
CA THR A 451 -11.60 -50.42 3.50
C THR A 451 -10.41 -50.03 2.64
N PHE A 452 -9.33 -50.82 2.67
CA PHE A 452 -8.14 -50.59 1.86
C PHE A 452 -8.46 -50.68 0.37
N GLY A 453 -9.28 -51.65 -0.04
CA GLY A 453 -9.73 -51.79 -1.44
C GLY A 453 -10.41 -50.53 -1.98
N TYR A 454 -11.29 -49.91 -1.18
CA TYR A 454 -11.94 -48.65 -1.56
C TYR A 454 -10.97 -47.46 -1.54
N ILE A 455 -10.26 -47.24 -0.43
CA ILE A 455 -9.46 -46.02 -0.25
C ILE A 455 -8.20 -46.01 -1.13
N ALA A 456 -7.52 -47.16 -1.29
CA ALA A 456 -6.25 -47.22 -2.03
C ALA A 456 -6.40 -46.92 -3.53
N HIS A 457 -7.61 -47.10 -4.08
CA HIS A 457 -7.92 -46.83 -5.48
C HIS A 457 -8.74 -45.54 -5.68
N ALA A 458 -9.12 -44.86 -4.59
CA ALA A 458 -9.89 -43.63 -4.65
C ALA A 458 -9.01 -42.46 -5.12
N THR A 459 -9.58 -41.63 -5.98
CA THR A 459 -8.99 -40.36 -6.40
C THR A 459 -9.07 -39.32 -5.27
N VAL A 460 -8.24 -38.28 -5.37
CA VAL A 460 -8.27 -37.14 -4.44
C VAL A 460 -9.64 -36.45 -4.42
N GLN A 461 -10.37 -36.44 -5.55
CA GLN A 461 -11.70 -35.83 -5.63
C GLN A 461 -12.76 -36.68 -4.92
N GLU A 462 -12.71 -38.00 -5.08
CA GLU A 462 -13.60 -38.93 -4.37
C GLU A 462 -13.40 -38.88 -2.85
N LEU A 463 -12.15 -38.83 -2.38
CA LEU A 463 -11.85 -38.69 -0.96
C LEU A 463 -12.18 -37.30 -0.39
N ARG A 464 -12.32 -36.30 -1.26
CA ARG A 464 -12.81 -34.95 -0.93
C ARG A 464 -14.31 -34.81 -1.15
N ALA A 465 -15.02 -35.85 -1.58
CA ALA A 465 -16.47 -35.89 -1.56
C ALA A 465 -16.97 -36.25 -0.14
N ASP A 466 -18.28 -36.24 0.06
CA ASP A 466 -18.85 -36.74 1.31
C ASP A 466 -18.63 -38.26 1.41
N LEU A 467 -18.15 -38.77 2.55
CA LEU A 467 -17.87 -40.20 2.73
C LEU A 467 -19.11 -40.89 3.29
N SER A 468 -19.67 -41.85 2.54
CA SER A 468 -20.84 -42.62 2.95
C SER A 468 -20.45 -44.07 3.17
N VAL A 469 -20.65 -44.58 4.39
CA VAL A 469 -20.29 -45.97 4.74
C VAL A 469 -21.54 -46.74 5.13
N ALA A 470 -21.70 -47.94 4.56
CA ALA A 470 -22.71 -48.91 4.94
C ALA A 470 -22.04 -50.25 5.29
N PHE A 471 -22.49 -50.88 6.39
CA PHE A 471 -22.05 -52.24 6.73
C PHE A 471 -22.94 -53.27 6.04
N ARG A 472 -22.31 -54.29 5.46
CA ARG A 472 -23.01 -55.38 4.78
C ARG A 472 -23.95 -56.08 5.77
N HIS A 473 -25.18 -56.33 5.33
CA HIS A 473 -26.25 -56.97 6.13
C HIS A 473 -26.82 -56.13 7.27
N GLU A 474 -26.51 -54.82 7.34
CA GLU A 474 -27.06 -53.90 8.33
C GLU A 474 -27.97 -52.87 7.67
N GLN A 475 -29.03 -52.45 8.38
CA GLN A 475 -29.98 -51.44 7.91
C GLN A 475 -29.61 -50.02 8.37
N ALA A 476 -28.55 -49.87 9.16
CA ALA A 476 -28.16 -48.58 9.71
C ALA A 476 -27.56 -47.67 8.62
N THR A 477 -28.05 -46.44 8.54
CA THR A 477 -27.64 -45.42 7.57
C THR A 477 -27.44 -44.07 8.27
N GLY A 478 -26.63 -43.19 7.67
CA GLY A 478 -26.40 -41.82 8.15
C GLY A 478 -25.03 -41.59 8.80
N PRO A 479 -24.77 -40.37 9.31
CA PRO A 479 -23.43 -39.91 9.73
C PRO A 479 -22.86 -40.66 10.94
N GLY A 480 -23.70 -41.41 11.67
CA GLY A 480 -23.24 -42.31 12.73
C GLY A 480 -22.39 -43.47 12.23
N MET A 481 -22.69 -43.98 11.03
CA MET A 481 -21.99 -45.11 10.42
C MET A 481 -20.55 -44.75 10.05
N LEU A 482 -20.35 -43.54 9.51
CA LEU A 482 -19.02 -43.02 9.21
C LEU A 482 -18.16 -42.91 10.49
N ARG A 483 -18.73 -42.40 11.58
CA ARG A 483 -18.03 -42.30 12.88
C ARG A 483 -17.66 -43.68 13.42
N GLU A 484 -18.59 -44.64 13.36
CA GLU A 484 -18.33 -46.02 13.79
C GLU A 484 -17.23 -46.67 12.94
N TRP A 485 -17.32 -46.56 11.62
CA TRP A 485 -16.33 -47.09 10.70
C TRP A 485 -14.93 -46.50 10.98
N MET A 486 -14.81 -45.17 11.16
CA MET A 486 -13.52 -44.56 11.55
C MET A 486 -12.97 -45.16 12.85
N CYS A 487 -13.80 -45.29 13.89
CA CYS A 487 -13.40 -45.89 15.16
C CYS A 487 -12.90 -47.33 14.98
N LEU A 488 -13.65 -48.17 14.25
CA LEU A 488 -13.29 -49.57 14.02
C LEU A 488 -12.00 -49.69 13.20
N VAL A 489 -11.84 -48.89 12.14
CA VAL A 489 -10.64 -48.89 11.29
C VAL A 489 -9.41 -48.49 12.10
N PHE A 490 -9.45 -47.38 12.85
CA PHE A 490 -8.30 -46.96 13.65
C PHE A 490 -7.99 -47.96 14.77
N GLN A 491 -8.99 -48.56 15.43
CA GLN A 491 -8.75 -49.64 16.39
C GLN A 491 -8.08 -50.86 15.73
N ALA A 492 -8.53 -51.22 14.52
CA ALA A 492 -7.96 -52.33 13.78
C ALA A 492 -6.51 -52.02 13.35
N LEU A 493 -6.20 -50.83 12.83
CA LEU A 493 -4.86 -50.43 12.39
C LEU A 493 -3.80 -50.53 13.50
N PHE A 494 -4.14 -50.14 14.73
CA PHE A 494 -3.23 -50.24 15.88
C PHE A 494 -3.29 -51.59 16.60
N ASN A 495 -3.91 -52.61 15.99
CA ASN A 495 -3.91 -53.96 16.52
C ASN A 495 -2.49 -54.56 16.45
N PRO A 496 -1.91 -55.02 17.57
CA PRO A 496 -0.55 -55.57 17.58
C PRO A 496 -0.37 -56.80 16.67
N ARG A 497 -1.46 -57.45 16.23
CA ARG A 497 -1.42 -58.57 15.28
C ARG A 497 -1.13 -58.18 13.84
N LEU A 498 -1.39 -56.93 13.45
CA LEU A 498 -1.19 -56.45 12.07
C LEU A 498 0.21 -55.94 11.80
N VAL A 499 1.03 -55.80 12.84
CA VAL A 499 2.47 -55.48 12.74
C VAL A 499 2.80 -54.09 12.16
N LEU A 500 1.85 -53.33 11.60
CA LEU A 500 2.07 -51.97 11.05
C LEU A 500 2.60 -50.95 12.08
N PHE A 501 2.04 -50.98 13.29
CA PHE A 501 2.39 -50.05 14.37
C PHE A 501 2.75 -50.79 15.65
N SER A 502 3.71 -50.24 16.39
CA SER A 502 4.15 -50.75 17.69
C SER A 502 3.92 -49.70 18.77
N ALA A 503 3.43 -50.13 19.94
CA ALA A 503 3.25 -49.23 21.08
C ALA A 503 4.62 -48.86 21.68
N CYS A 504 4.78 -47.60 22.09
CA CYS A 504 5.97 -47.14 22.79
C CYS A 504 6.14 -47.95 24.09
N PRO A 505 7.33 -48.54 24.34
CA PRO A 505 7.58 -49.30 25.57
C PRO A 505 7.37 -48.47 26.85
N HIS A 506 7.60 -47.16 26.77
CA HIS A 506 7.54 -46.23 27.90
C HIS A 506 6.17 -45.53 28.04
N ASP A 507 5.37 -45.48 26.97
CA ASP A 507 4.03 -44.87 26.96
C ASP A 507 3.11 -45.63 26.00
N ARG A 508 2.37 -46.61 26.51
CA ARG A 508 1.50 -47.48 25.71
C ARG A 508 0.33 -46.76 25.02
N ARG A 509 0.16 -45.45 25.23
CA ARG A 509 -0.81 -44.60 24.50
C ARG A 509 -0.23 -44.02 23.22
N ARG A 510 1.09 -44.11 23.02
CA ARG A 510 1.79 -43.64 21.81
C ARG A 510 2.18 -44.84 20.94
N PHE A 511 1.98 -44.69 19.64
CA PHE A 511 2.32 -45.69 18.65
C PHE A 511 3.35 -45.13 17.68
N PHE A 512 4.28 -45.96 17.25
CA PHE A 512 5.26 -45.68 16.20
C PHE A 512 5.08 -46.67 15.07
N ILE A 513 5.51 -46.29 13.87
CA ILE A 513 5.66 -47.22 12.75
C ILE A 513 6.56 -48.36 13.23
N ASN A 514 6.16 -49.60 12.99
CA ASN A 514 6.96 -50.74 13.39
C ASN A 514 8.20 -50.86 12.48
N PRO A 515 9.43 -50.78 13.03
CA PRO A 515 10.63 -50.89 12.22
C PRO A 515 10.82 -52.30 11.60
N GLY A 516 10.18 -53.33 12.16
CA GLY A 516 10.26 -54.71 11.67
C GLY A 516 9.62 -54.95 10.30
N GLU A 517 8.86 -54.00 9.76
CA GLU A 517 8.31 -54.07 8.39
C GLU A 517 9.22 -53.42 7.33
N PHE A 518 10.23 -52.64 7.73
CA PHE A 518 11.14 -51.93 6.81
C PHE A 518 12.59 -52.41 6.89
N ALA A 519 12.88 -53.43 7.71
CA ALA A 519 14.15 -54.14 7.69
C ALA A 519 14.08 -55.23 6.61
N PHE A 520 14.52 -54.90 5.40
CA PHE A 520 14.76 -55.86 4.32
C PHE A 520 15.87 -56.84 4.64
#